data_AF-A0A938MBV0-F1
#
_entry.id   AF-A0A938MBV0-F1
#
_cell.length_a   1.000
_cell.length_b   1.000
_cell.length_c   1.000
_cell.angle_alpha   90.00
_cell.angle_beta   90.00
_cell.angle_gamma   90.00
#
_symmetry.space_group_name_H-M   'P 1'
#
loop_
_entity.id
_entity.type
_entity.pdbx_description
1 polymer ?
#
loop_
_entity_poly.entity_id
_entity_poly.type
_entity_poly.pdbx_seq_one_letter_code
_entity_poly.pdbx_strand_id
1 'polypeptide(L)'
;MSMCDGVTLCLALMACAAVLPSLALAAEGQSSPPLNIGSRLELFVDDWLIEKLTGAELRLNEPAPREVAVTFDKPWEGNTSAYVAVFQDGDIFRMYY
;
A
#
# COMPACT_ATOMS: atom_id res chain seq x y z
N MET A 1 30.18 -38.76 -50.88
CA MET A 1 30.78 -37.41 -51.02
C MET A 1 29.67 -36.36 -50.83
N SER A 2 29.05 -36.35 -49.65
CA SER A 2 28.09 -35.29 -49.26
C SER A 2 28.89 -34.28 -48.45
N MET A 3 29.58 -33.39 -49.16
CA MET A 3 30.29 -32.25 -48.58
C MET A 3 29.30 -31.10 -48.23
N CYS A 4 27.99 -31.35 -48.32
CA CYS A 4 26.93 -30.34 -48.21
C CYS A 4 26.32 -30.22 -46.80
N ASP A 5 26.60 -31.17 -45.90
CA ASP A 5 25.93 -31.23 -44.59
C ASP A 5 26.62 -30.35 -43.52
N GLY A 6 27.90 -30.00 -43.72
CA GLY A 6 28.66 -29.19 -42.77
C GLY A 6 28.49 -27.67 -42.93
N VAL A 7 28.38 -27.17 -44.16
CA VAL A 7 28.27 -25.72 -44.44
C VAL A 7 26.86 -25.22 -44.09
N THR A 8 25.83 -26.05 -44.32
CA THR A 8 24.43 -25.76 -44.01
C THR A 8 24.17 -25.68 -42.49
N LEU A 9 24.83 -26.54 -41.70
CA LEU A 9 24.71 -26.54 -40.23
C LEU A 9 25.45 -25.34 -39.61
N CYS A 10 26.58 -24.93 -40.18
CA CYS A 10 27.37 -23.78 -39.73
C CYS A 10 26.69 -22.43 -40.03
N LEU A 11 26.00 -22.31 -41.18
CA LEU A 11 25.20 -21.12 -41.52
C LEU A 11 23.94 -20.98 -40.65
N ALA A 12 23.33 -22.11 -40.24
CA ALA A 12 22.19 -22.10 -39.33
C ALA A 12 22.57 -21.72 -37.88
N LEU A 13 23.76 -22.13 -37.40
CA LEU A 13 24.25 -21.72 -36.08
C LEU A 13 24.67 -20.24 -36.03
N MET A 14 25.17 -19.67 -37.14
CA MET A 14 25.54 -18.24 -37.18
C MET A 14 24.34 -17.28 -37.34
N ALA A 15 23.17 -17.76 -37.74
CA ALA A 15 21.96 -16.94 -37.84
C ALA A 15 21.23 -16.71 -36.50
N CYS A 16 21.42 -17.58 -35.49
CA CYS A 16 20.79 -17.42 -34.18
C CYS A 16 21.50 -16.41 -33.26
N ALA A 17 22.75 -16.05 -33.52
CA ALA A 17 23.51 -15.13 -32.68
C ALA A 17 23.30 -13.64 -33.05
N ALA A 18 22.67 -13.34 -34.19
CA ALA A 18 22.53 -11.97 -34.70
C ALA A 18 21.09 -11.40 -34.62
N VAL A 19 20.13 -12.16 -34.08
CA VAL A 19 18.72 -11.71 -33.93
C VAL A 19 18.31 -11.54 -32.45
N LEU A 20 19.26 -11.59 -31.52
CA LEU A 20 19.02 -11.21 -30.12
C LEU A 20 19.76 -9.92 -29.77
N PRO A 21 19.28 -8.77 -30.26
CA PRO A 21 19.28 -7.60 -29.41
C PRO A 21 17.87 -7.01 -29.31
N SER A 22 17.52 -6.57 -28.11
CA SER A 22 16.23 -5.99 -27.73
C SER A 22 15.21 -7.05 -27.29
N LEU A 23 14.61 -6.96 -26.12
CA LEU A 23 14.38 -5.78 -25.30
C LEU A 23 14.20 -6.31 -23.88
N ALA A 24 15.23 -6.17 -23.04
CA ALA A 24 14.96 -6.07 -21.62
C ALA A 24 14.19 -4.76 -21.46
N LEU A 25 12.86 -4.84 -21.60
CA LEU A 25 11.97 -3.77 -21.19
C LEU A 25 12.10 -3.72 -19.67
N ALA A 26 13.10 -2.99 -19.18
CA ALA A 26 12.98 -2.39 -17.88
C ALA A 26 11.65 -1.63 -17.95
N ALA A 27 10.66 -2.11 -17.22
CA ALA A 27 9.51 -1.29 -16.92
C ALA A 27 10.07 -0.11 -16.12
N GLU A 28 10.47 0.94 -16.83
CA GLU A 28 10.63 2.26 -16.24
C GLU A 28 9.25 2.54 -15.65
N GLY A 29 9.14 2.38 -14.33
CA GLY A 29 7.93 2.73 -13.61
C GLY A 29 7.62 4.17 -14.00
N GLN A 30 6.50 4.38 -14.69
CA GLN A 30 6.06 5.72 -15.01
C GLN A 30 5.80 6.42 -13.68
N SER A 31 6.77 7.23 -13.25
CA SER A 31 6.64 8.06 -12.07
C SER A 31 5.65 9.16 -12.41
N SER A 32 4.42 9.00 -11.93
CA SER A 32 3.44 10.09 -11.96
C SER A 32 3.92 11.19 -11.03
N PRO A 33 3.72 12.48 -11.38
CA PRO A 33 4.09 13.56 -10.47
C PRO A 33 3.42 13.35 -9.10
N PRO A 34 4.14 13.58 -7.98
CA PRO A 34 3.58 13.38 -6.65
C PRO A 34 2.26 14.13 -6.48
N LEU A 35 1.25 13.47 -5.90
CA LEU A 35 -0.04 14.08 -5.64
C LEU A 35 0.09 15.19 -4.58
N ASN A 36 -0.44 16.38 -4.86
CA ASN A 36 -0.47 17.47 -3.90
C ASN A 36 -1.58 17.25 -2.85
N ILE A 37 -1.18 16.81 -1.65
CA ILE A 37 -2.08 16.62 -0.50
C ILE A 37 -2.28 17.90 0.34
N GLY A 38 -1.41 18.89 0.19
CA GLY A 38 -1.43 20.11 1.01
C GLY A 38 -1.30 19.81 2.51
N SER A 39 -2.24 20.30 3.31
CA SER A 39 -2.29 20.12 4.77
C SER A 39 -3.38 19.14 5.23
N ARG A 40 -3.93 18.33 4.32
CA ARG A 40 -4.99 17.38 4.66
C ARG A 40 -4.43 16.21 5.47
N LEU A 41 -5.19 15.75 6.46
CA LEU A 41 -4.93 14.49 7.14
C LEU A 41 -5.56 13.37 6.30
N GLU A 42 -4.73 12.50 5.74
CA GLU A 42 -5.14 11.37 4.89
C GLU A 42 -4.76 10.05 5.57
N LEU A 43 -5.59 9.02 5.41
CA LEU A 43 -5.28 7.69 5.91
C LEU A 43 -4.42 6.91 4.91
N PHE A 44 -3.40 6.20 5.40
CA PHE A 44 -2.53 5.32 4.60
C PHE A 44 -3.08 3.88 4.62
N VAL A 45 -4.20 3.66 3.94
CA VAL A 45 -4.95 2.38 4.00
C VAL A 45 -4.94 1.60 2.68
N ASP A 46 -4.48 2.22 1.59
CA ASP A 46 -4.44 1.65 0.25
C ASP A 46 -3.17 2.11 -0.50
N ASP A 47 -3.11 1.79 -1.79
CA ASP A 47 -1.99 2.12 -2.68
C ASP A 47 -2.13 3.49 -3.38
N TRP A 48 -3.21 4.25 -3.14
CA TRP A 48 -3.50 5.48 -3.87
C TRP A 48 -2.40 6.55 -3.68
N LEU A 49 -1.86 6.65 -2.47
CA LEU A 49 -0.78 7.59 -2.13
C LEU A 49 0.62 6.96 -2.24
N ILE A 50 0.73 5.72 -2.73
CA ILE A 50 1.96 4.92 -2.68
C ILE A 50 2.46 4.65 -4.09
N GLU A 51 3.57 5.30 -4.46
CA GLU A 51 4.25 5.00 -5.73
C GLU A 51 4.99 3.65 -5.66
N LYS A 52 5.61 3.33 -4.52
CA LYS A 52 6.40 2.11 -4.34
C LYS A 52 6.54 1.71 -2.88
N LEU A 53 6.49 0.40 -2.62
CA LEU A 53 6.94 -0.22 -1.36
C LEU A 53 8.21 -1.04 -1.64
N THR A 54 9.19 -0.99 -0.74
CA THR A 54 10.41 -1.82 -0.82
C THR A 54 10.73 -2.34 0.57
N GLY A 55 10.58 -3.66 0.76
CA GLY A 55 10.74 -4.28 2.09
C GLY A 55 9.70 -3.83 3.10
N ALA A 56 8.52 -3.40 2.64
CA ALA A 56 7.42 -2.90 3.47
C ALA A 56 6.08 -3.44 2.94
N GLU A 57 5.08 -3.48 3.81
CA GLU A 57 3.72 -3.92 3.50
C GLU A 57 2.69 -3.03 4.20
N LEU A 58 1.49 -2.95 3.64
CA LEU A 58 0.33 -2.40 4.33
C LEU A 58 -0.23 -3.48 5.26
N ARG A 59 -0.26 -3.18 6.56
CA ARG A 59 -0.79 -4.09 7.57
C ARG A 59 -1.89 -3.39 8.36
N LEU A 60 -3.01 -4.08 8.49
CA LEU A 60 -4.09 -3.64 9.37
C LEU A 60 -3.61 -3.68 10.83
N ASN A 61 -3.70 -2.55 11.52
CA ASN A 61 -3.39 -2.48 12.94
C ASN A 61 -4.46 -3.26 13.73
N GLU A 62 -4.01 -4.20 14.55
CA GLU A 62 -4.89 -4.93 15.45
C GLU A 62 -5.21 -4.05 16.67
N PRO A 63 -6.49 -3.84 16.99
CA PRO A 63 -6.87 -3.13 18.21
C PRO A 63 -6.30 -3.85 19.43
N ALA A 64 -5.41 -3.19 20.17
CA ALA A 64 -4.96 -3.68 21.46
C ALA A 64 -5.92 -3.17 22.54
N PRO A 65 -6.58 -4.05 23.33
CA PRO A 65 -7.35 -3.62 24.48
C PRO A 65 -6.48 -2.77 25.41
N ARG A 66 -7.07 -1.67 25.90
CA ARG A 66 -6.45 -0.76 26.87
C ARG A 66 -7.33 -0.70 28.11
N GLU A 67 -6.92 0.15 29.05
CA GLU A 67 -7.66 0.42 30.27
C GLU A 67 -9.08 0.93 29.97
N VAL A 68 -10.00 0.71 30.90
CA VAL A 68 -11.34 1.29 30.84
C VAL A 68 -11.24 2.80 31.03
N ALA A 69 -11.58 3.57 30.00
CA ALA A 69 -11.52 5.04 30.03
C ALA A 69 -12.71 5.67 30.76
N VAL A 70 -13.90 5.06 30.67
CA VAL A 70 -15.15 5.53 31.28
C VAL A 70 -15.93 4.34 31.79
N THR A 71 -16.42 4.43 33.02
CA THR A 71 -17.30 3.44 33.65
C THR A 71 -18.66 4.08 33.90
N PHE A 72 -19.73 3.33 33.67
CA PHE A 72 -21.09 3.72 34.06
C PHE A 72 -21.46 3.07 35.40
N ASP A 73 -21.05 3.71 36.50
CA ASP A 73 -21.24 3.23 37.88
C ASP A 73 -22.17 4.11 38.75
N LYS A 74 -22.86 5.08 38.16
CA LYS A 74 -23.72 6.02 38.89
C LYS A 74 -25.19 5.60 38.85
N PRO A 75 -25.96 5.90 39.91
CA PRO A 75 -27.34 5.41 40.05
C PRO A 75 -28.31 5.94 38.98
N TRP A 76 -27.97 7.00 38.25
CA TRP A 76 -28.81 7.61 37.20
C TRP A 76 -28.55 7.06 35.79
N GLU A 77 -27.51 6.24 35.60
CA GLU A 77 -27.07 5.77 34.27
C GLU A 77 -27.92 4.60 33.71
N GLY A 78 -28.80 4.04 34.54
CA GLY A 78 -29.75 3.00 34.14
C GLY A 78 -29.10 1.66 33.80
N ASN A 79 -29.81 0.81 33.07
CA ASN A 79 -29.33 -0.53 32.69
C ASN A 79 -28.45 -0.53 31.43
N THR A 80 -28.45 0.56 30.67
CA THR A 80 -27.68 0.69 29.43
C THR A 80 -27.33 2.15 29.22
N SER A 81 -26.04 2.42 29.05
CA SER A 81 -25.51 3.72 28.65
C SER A 81 -24.78 3.55 27.32
N ALA A 82 -25.17 4.34 26.33
CA ALA A 82 -24.68 4.25 24.96
C ALA A 82 -24.75 5.63 24.29
N TYR A 83 -24.17 5.76 23.10
CA TYR A 83 -24.17 7.01 22.32
C TYR A 83 -23.47 8.18 23.01
N VAL A 84 -22.31 7.89 23.60
CA VAL A 84 -21.45 8.91 24.20
C VAL A 84 -21.01 9.91 23.13
N ALA A 85 -21.27 11.19 23.36
CA ALA A 85 -20.83 12.29 22.51
C ALA A 85 -19.72 13.07 23.23
N VAL A 86 -18.54 13.14 22.61
CA VAL A 86 -17.42 13.95 23.08
C VAL A 86 -17.14 15.06 22.07
N PHE A 87 -17.04 16.30 22.55
CA PHE A 87 -16.62 17.42 21.72
C PHE A 87 -15.78 18.41 22.50
N GLN A 88 -14.96 19.17 21.78
CA GLN A 88 -14.17 20.24 22.34
C GLN A 88 -15.02 21.50 22.53
N ASP A 89 -14.98 22.07 23.74
CA ASP A 89 -15.58 23.35 24.09
C ASP A 89 -14.49 24.27 24.65
N GLY A 90 -13.85 25.04 23.77
CA GLY A 90 -12.68 25.86 24.10
C GLY A 90 -11.49 25.00 24.55
N ASP A 91 -11.01 25.25 25.77
CA ASP A 91 -9.87 24.55 26.37
C ASP A 91 -10.26 23.24 27.08
N ILE A 92 -11.54 22.90 27.11
CA ILE A 92 -12.04 21.66 27.75
C ILE A 92 -12.70 20.74 26.72
N PHE A 93 -12.78 19.45 27.07
CA PHE A 93 -13.63 18.50 26.36
C PHE A 93 -14.86 18.20 27.21
N ARG A 94 -16.04 18.23 26.59
CA ARG A 94 -17.29 17.82 27.22
C ARG A 94 -17.68 16.45 26.70
N MET A 95 -18.16 15.62 27.61
CA MET A 95 -18.72 14.31 27.32
C MET A 95 -20.17 14.26 27.81
N TYR A 96 -21.09 13.92 26.92
CA TYR A 96 -22.49 13.63 27.23
C TYR A 96 -22.68 12.13 27.09
N TYR A 97 -23.14 11.47 28.14
CA TYR A 97 -23.23 10.03 28.25
C TYR A 97 -24.39 9.61 29.14
#